data_AF-A0A3D3LLJ5-F1
#
_entry.id   AF-A0A3D3LLJ5-F1
#
_cell.length_a   1.000
_cell.length_b   1.000
_cell.length_c   1.000
_cell.angle_alpha   90.00
_cell.angle_beta   90.00
_cell.angle_gamma   90.00
#
_symmetry.space_group_name_H-M   'P 1'
#
loop_
_entity.id
_entity.type
_entity.pdbx_description
1 polymer ?
#
loop_
_entity_poly.entity_id
_entity_poly.type
_entity_poly.pdbx_seq_one_letter_code
_entity_poly.pdbx_strand_id
1 'polypeptide(L)'
;MLKILLALFMAAAIAAIMSTIDSALLSLGSIFTQDVFHPLAPETSQATLTNIGKGLSWALMLMMAVLATMLPQSIWSLMVIKLEIMSQILPVMVMGIHTQKLSERPLIAGLLVGCGATFMFRWGVDVDLGGWHAGIVGLGMNIATIAVFSLIEKARIKAV
;
A
#
# COMPACT_ATOMS: atom_id res chain seq x y z
N MET A 1 42.01 -9.51 -2.94
CA MET A 1 40.93 -9.92 -2.03
C MET A 1 39.91 -8.81 -1.79
N LEU A 2 40.28 -7.65 -1.23
CA LEU A 2 39.34 -6.54 -0.95
C LEU A 2 38.56 -6.03 -2.18
N LYS A 3 39.20 -5.89 -3.34
CA LYS A 3 38.54 -5.46 -4.59
C LYS A 3 37.44 -6.42 -5.05
N ILE A 4 37.67 -7.73 -4.90
CA ILE A 4 36.69 -8.77 -5.27
C ILE A 4 35.52 -8.75 -4.30
N LEU A 5 35.79 -8.59 -3.00
CA LEU A 5 34.76 -8.46 -1.99
C LEU A 5 33.87 -7.23 -2.22
N LEU A 6 34.47 -6.08 -2.54
CA LEU A 6 33.72 -4.86 -2.86
C LEU A 6 32.85 -5.03 -4.10
N ALA A 7 33.40 -5.62 -5.17
CA ALA A 7 32.64 -5.90 -6.38
C ALA A 7 31.46 -6.84 -6.12
N LEU A 8 31.67 -7.89 -5.33
CA LEU A 8 30.61 -8.82 -4.93
C LEU A 8 29.53 -8.13 -4.09
N PHE A 9 29.94 -7.26 -3.15
CA PHE A 9 29.00 -6.53 -2.31
C PHE A 9 28.15 -5.54 -3.13
N MET A 10 28.76 -4.80 -4.06
CA MET A 10 28.04 -3.92 -4.98
C MET A 10 27.09 -4.70 -5.89
N ALA A 11 27.55 -5.82 -6.45
CA ALA A 11 26.71 -6.69 -7.27
C ALA A 11 25.52 -7.25 -6.49
N ALA A 12 25.73 -7.68 -5.24
CA ALA A 12 24.68 -8.16 -4.36
C ALA A 12 23.65 -7.06 -4.03
N ALA A 13 24.11 -5.84 -3.72
CA ALA A 13 23.23 -4.71 -3.45
C ALA A 13 22.37 -4.34 -4.68
N ILE A 14 22.98 -4.27 -5.87
CA ILE A 14 22.26 -4.00 -7.12
C ILE A 14 21.26 -5.13 -7.40
N ALA A 15 21.66 -6.39 -7.26
CA ALA A 15 20.78 -7.54 -7.49
C ALA A 15 19.57 -7.55 -6.53
N ALA A 16 19.77 -7.20 -5.26
CA ALA A 16 18.70 -7.09 -4.28
C ALA A 16 17.70 -5.96 -4.59
N ILE A 17 18.19 -4.83 -5.12
CA ILE A 17 17.35 -3.72 -5.55
C ILE A 17 16.56 -4.12 -6.81
N MET A 18 17.21 -4.74 -7.80
CA MET A 18 16.55 -5.18 -9.04
C MET A 18 15.42 -6.16 -8.78
N SER A 19 15.61 -7.15 -7.89
CA SER A 19 14.54 -8.12 -7.57
C SER A 19 13.30 -7.48 -6.93
N THR A 20 13.50 -6.41 -6.16
CA THR A 20 12.40 -5.66 -5.53
C THR A 20 11.67 -4.77 -6.54
N ILE A 21 12.42 -4.08 -7.40
CA ILE A 21 11.84 -3.21 -8.43
C ILE A 21 11.05 -4.05 -9.45
N ASP A 22 11.61 -5.15 -9.92
CA ASP A 22 10.99 -6.00 -10.94
C ASP A 22 9.66 -6.58 -10.44
N SER A 23 9.65 -7.12 -9.20
CA SER A 23 8.42 -7.65 -8.60
C SER A 23 7.37 -6.57 -8.38
N ALA A 24 7.76 -5.38 -7.90
CA ALA A 24 6.83 -4.27 -7.71
C ALA A 24 6.20 -3.79 -9.03
N LEU A 25 7.00 -3.62 -10.10
CA LEU A 25 6.50 -3.21 -11.40
C LEU A 25 5.59 -4.26 -12.04
N LEU A 26 5.94 -5.53 -11.91
CA LEU A 26 5.11 -6.62 -12.40
C LEU A 26 3.76 -6.66 -11.66
N SER A 27 3.78 -6.54 -10.33
CA SER A 27 2.56 -6.47 -9.53
C SER A 27 1.70 -5.25 -9.89
N LEU A 28 2.30 -4.06 -10.06
CA LEU A 28 1.57 -2.86 -10.47
C LEU A 28 0.96 -3.00 -11.87
N GLY A 29 1.72 -3.56 -12.82
CA GLY A 29 1.22 -3.85 -14.16
C GLY A 29 0.05 -4.84 -14.13
N SER A 30 0.13 -5.87 -13.28
CA SER A 30 -0.94 -6.85 -13.10
C SER A 30 -2.19 -6.22 -12.49
N ILE A 31 -2.05 -5.45 -11.40
CA ILE A 31 -3.16 -4.74 -10.75
C ILE A 31 -3.84 -3.80 -11.75
N PHE A 32 -3.07 -3.00 -12.49
CA PHE A 32 -3.65 -2.08 -13.47
C PHE A 32 -4.36 -2.81 -14.62
N THR A 33 -3.76 -3.87 -15.16
CA THR A 33 -4.34 -4.58 -16.30
C THR A 33 -5.56 -5.40 -15.91
N GLN A 34 -5.55 -6.07 -14.75
CA GLN A 34 -6.63 -6.96 -14.31
C GLN A 34 -7.74 -6.24 -13.54
N ASP A 35 -7.40 -5.26 -12.70
CA ASP A 35 -8.38 -4.63 -11.81
C ASP A 35 -8.95 -3.33 -12.40
N VAL A 36 -8.22 -2.66 -13.30
CA VAL A 36 -8.66 -1.41 -13.93
C VAL A 36 -9.03 -1.61 -15.40
N PHE A 37 -8.14 -2.19 -16.21
CA PHE A 37 -8.33 -2.24 -17.66
C PHE A 37 -9.29 -3.35 -18.10
N HIS A 38 -9.10 -4.58 -17.60
CA HIS A 38 -9.91 -5.73 -17.99
C HIS A 38 -11.41 -5.57 -17.70
N PRO A 39 -11.86 -5.00 -16.56
CA PRO A 39 -13.28 -4.75 -16.33
C PRO A 39 -13.89 -3.72 -17.29
N LEU A 40 -13.09 -2.79 -17.82
CA LEU A 40 -13.54 -1.77 -18.78
C LEU A 40 -13.54 -2.27 -20.23
N ALA A 41 -12.69 -3.25 -20.55
CA ALA A 41 -12.56 -3.83 -21.88
C ALA A 41 -12.40 -5.36 -21.79
N PRO A 42 -13.46 -6.10 -21.42
CA PRO A 42 -13.40 -7.53 -21.12
C PRO A 42 -13.05 -8.41 -22.33
N GLU A 43 -13.25 -7.92 -23.55
CA GLU A 43 -12.91 -8.61 -24.81
C GLU A 43 -11.41 -8.52 -25.17
N THR A 44 -10.59 -7.89 -24.32
CA THR A 44 -9.17 -7.68 -24.60
C THR A 44 -8.36 -8.96 -24.41
N SER A 45 -7.59 -9.36 -25.43
CA SER A 45 -6.73 -10.55 -25.32
C SER A 45 -5.64 -10.41 -24.23
N GLN A 46 -5.26 -11.53 -23.61
CA GLN A 46 -4.19 -11.56 -22.61
C GLN A 46 -2.84 -11.06 -23.13
N ALA A 47 -2.56 -11.29 -24.43
CA ALA A 47 -1.36 -10.77 -25.08
C ALA A 47 -1.36 -9.23 -25.14
N THR A 48 -2.52 -8.63 -25.43
CA THR A 48 -2.70 -7.18 -25.43
C THR A 48 -2.58 -6.61 -24.02
N LEU A 49 -3.21 -7.24 -23.02
CA LEU A 49 -3.08 -6.83 -21.60
C LEU A 49 -1.61 -6.86 -21.14
N THR A 50 -0.86 -7.89 -21.52
CA THR A 50 0.57 -8.00 -21.19
C THR A 50 1.38 -6.86 -21.82
N ASN A 51 1.08 -6.49 -23.07
CA ASN A 51 1.77 -5.39 -23.74
C ASN A 51 1.43 -4.03 -23.12
N ILE A 52 0.18 -3.81 -22.71
CA ILE A 52 -0.24 -2.62 -21.96
C ILE A 52 0.50 -2.55 -20.62
N GLY A 53 0.55 -3.66 -19.89
CA GLY A 53 1.30 -3.77 -18.63
C GLY A 53 2.77 -3.42 -18.80
N LYS A 54 3.44 -3.97 -19.83
CA LYS A 54 4.84 -3.63 -20.15
C LYS A 54 5.03 -2.15 -20.47
N GLY A 55 4.13 -1.56 -21.26
CA GLY A 55 4.16 -0.13 -21.58
C GLY A 55 4.03 0.74 -20.33
N LEU A 56 3.09 0.39 -19.45
CA LEU A 56 2.91 1.05 -18.16
C LEU A 56 4.15 0.92 -17.27
N SER A 57 4.75 -0.26 -17.17
CA SER A 57 5.96 -0.47 -16.37
C SER A 57 7.11 0.41 -16.84
N TRP A 58 7.33 0.53 -18.15
CA TRP A 58 8.34 1.45 -18.70
C TRP A 58 8.06 2.91 -18.37
N ALA A 59 6.80 3.34 -18.49
CA ALA A 59 6.39 4.70 -18.15
C ALA A 59 6.60 5.00 -16.65
N LEU A 60 6.19 4.07 -15.77
CA LEU A 60 6.39 4.18 -14.33
C LEU A 60 7.88 4.21 -13.96
N MET A 61 8.72 3.37 -14.58
CA MET A 61 10.17 3.39 -14.34
C MET A 61 10.79 4.74 -14.70
N LEU A 62 10.46 5.28 -15.88
CA LEU A 62 10.96 6.59 -16.31
C LEU A 62 10.54 7.69 -15.32
N MET A 63 9.26 7.69 -14.94
CA MET A 63 8.72 8.64 -13.99
C MET A 63 9.41 8.55 -12.61
N MET A 64 9.59 7.33 -12.08
CA MET A 64 10.26 7.12 -10.79
C MET A 64 11.73 7.52 -10.83
N ALA A 65 12.44 7.25 -11.94
CA ALA A 65 13.83 7.65 -12.11
C ALA A 65 13.98 9.19 -12.11
N VAL A 66 13.04 9.91 -12.75
CA VAL A 66 13.01 11.38 -12.71
C VAL A 66 12.64 11.89 -11.32
N LEU A 67 11.63 11.32 -10.67
CA LEU A 67 11.25 11.73 -9.31
C LEU A 67 12.38 11.51 -8.31
N ALA A 68 13.16 10.44 -8.46
CA ALA A 68 14.29 10.14 -7.59
C ALA A 68 15.38 11.23 -7.62
N THR A 69 15.52 12.01 -8.70
CA THR A 69 16.49 13.12 -8.77
C THR A 69 15.96 14.42 -8.16
N MET A 70 14.65 14.57 -8.08
CA MET A 70 14.00 15.81 -7.62
C MET A 70 13.56 15.76 -6.15
N LEU A 71 13.46 14.55 -5.58
CA LEU A 71 12.86 14.37 -4.27
C LEU A 71 13.83 14.76 -3.14
N PRO A 72 13.47 15.74 -2.27
CA PRO A 72 14.34 16.19 -1.19
C PRO A 72 14.27 15.29 0.06
N GLN A 73 13.37 14.30 0.08
CA GLN A 73 13.13 13.43 1.22
C GLN A 73 14.19 12.33 1.33
N SER A 74 14.56 11.98 2.56
CA SER A 74 15.46 10.85 2.80
C SER A 74 14.77 9.52 2.50
N ILE A 75 15.56 8.50 2.17
CA ILE A 75 15.08 7.12 2.01
C ILE A 75 14.33 6.65 3.26
N TRP A 76 14.82 7.04 4.45
CA TRP A 76 14.16 6.76 5.72
C TRP A 76 12.74 7.35 5.79
N SER A 77 12.58 8.64 5.44
CA SER A 77 11.27 9.31 5.44
C SER A 77 10.28 8.60 4.51
N LEU A 78 10.73 8.22 3.32
CA LEU A 78 9.93 7.45 2.36
C LEU A 78 9.55 6.06 2.88
N MET A 79 10.48 5.36 3.53
CA MET A 79 10.24 4.05 4.12
C MET A 79 9.19 4.12 5.24
N VAL A 80 9.28 5.14 6.11
CA VAL A 80 8.28 5.39 7.16
C VAL A 80 6.91 5.61 6.52
N ILE A 81 6.78 6.52 5.56
CA ILE A 81 5.50 6.80 4.88
C ILE A 81 4.93 5.53 4.23
N LYS A 82 5.78 4.75 3.54
CA LYS A 82 5.37 3.47 2.93
C LYS A 82 4.79 2.52 3.98
N LEU A 83 5.48 2.34 5.10
CA LEU A 83 5.05 1.43 6.16
C LEU A 83 3.79 1.94 6.88
N GLU A 84 3.68 3.24 7.13
CA GLU A 84 2.52 3.87 7.76
C GLU A 84 1.25 3.62 6.95
N ILE A 85 1.30 3.81 5.63
CA ILE A 85 0.16 3.57 4.74
C ILE A 85 -0.14 2.07 4.63
N MET A 86 0.88 1.23 4.43
CA MET A 86 0.70 -0.23 4.33
C MET A 86 0.11 -0.86 5.60
N SER A 87 0.43 -0.31 6.77
CA SER A 87 -0.08 -0.82 8.04
C SER A 87 -1.61 -0.80 8.14
N GLN A 88 -2.29 0.10 7.42
CA GLN A 88 -3.75 0.24 7.47
C GLN A 88 -4.51 -0.93 6.84
N ILE A 89 -3.87 -1.70 5.95
CA ILE A 89 -4.47 -2.86 5.30
C ILE A 89 -4.48 -4.07 6.24
N LEU A 90 -3.52 -4.15 7.16
CA LEU A 90 -3.35 -5.27 8.10
C LEU A 90 -4.61 -5.58 8.93
N PRO A 91 -5.25 -4.63 9.65
CA PRO A 91 -6.43 -4.93 10.47
C PRO A 91 -7.60 -5.42 9.62
N VAL A 92 -7.77 -4.88 8.41
CA VAL A 92 -8.81 -5.28 7.46
C VAL A 92 -8.61 -6.72 7.02
N MET A 93 -7.39 -7.09 6.64
CA MET A 93 -7.05 -8.46 6.23
C MET A 93 -7.22 -9.45 7.37
N VAL A 94 -6.68 -9.14 8.56
CA VAL A 94 -6.76 -10.03 9.73
C VAL A 94 -8.21 -10.24 10.16
N MET A 95 -8.99 -9.17 10.30
CA MET A 95 -10.38 -9.27 10.75
C MET A 95 -11.29 -9.85 9.68
N GLY A 96 -11.07 -9.51 8.40
CA GLY A 96 -11.83 -10.05 7.28
C GLY A 96 -11.64 -11.56 7.09
N ILE A 97 -10.43 -12.08 7.32
CA ILE A 97 -10.16 -13.52 7.20
C ILE A 97 -10.60 -14.30 8.45
N HIS A 98 -10.31 -13.78 9.66
CA HIS A 98 -10.55 -14.54 10.90
C HIS A 98 -11.98 -14.43 11.42
N THR A 99 -12.72 -13.37 11.06
CA THR A 99 -14.07 -13.16 11.60
C THR A 99 -15.12 -13.41 10.53
N GLN A 100 -15.64 -14.64 10.51
CA GLN A 100 -16.64 -15.12 9.52
C GLN A 100 -17.97 -14.32 9.48
N LYS A 101 -18.21 -13.39 10.41
CA LYS A 101 -19.46 -12.62 10.54
C LYS A 101 -19.28 -11.12 10.43
N LEU A 102 -18.13 -10.65 9.95
CA LEU A 102 -17.89 -9.23 9.72
C LEU A 102 -18.36 -8.85 8.33
N SER A 103 -19.28 -7.89 8.26
CA SER A 103 -19.72 -7.27 7.01
C SER A 103 -18.56 -6.49 6.37
N GLU A 104 -18.68 -6.23 5.08
CA GLU A 104 -17.74 -5.39 4.33
C GLU A 104 -17.74 -3.92 4.79
N ARG A 105 -18.87 -3.42 5.31
CA ARG A 105 -19.03 -1.99 5.64
C ARG A 105 -18.11 -1.52 6.77
N PRO A 106 -18.03 -2.19 7.94
CA PRO A 106 -17.08 -1.82 8.98
C PRO A 106 -15.63 -1.86 8.50
N LEU A 107 -15.27 -2.84 7.68
CA LEU A 107 -13.91 -3.03 7.16
C LEU A 107 -13.50 -1.87 6.23
N ILE A 108 -14.36 -1.50 5.28
CA ILE A 108 -14.12 -0.37 4.38
C ILE A 108 -14.09 0.95 5.17
N ALA A 109 -15.02 1.15 6.10
CA ALA A 109 -15.05 2.34 6.95
C ALA A 109 -13.77 2.49 7.76
N GLY A 110 -13.30 1.39 8.38
CA GLY A 110 -12.04 1.35 9.11
C GLY A 110 -10.84 1.71 8.26
N LEU A 111 -10.74 1.12 7.07
CA LEU A 111 -9.66 1.40 6.12
C LEU A 111 -9.63 2.88 5.73
N LEU A 112 -10.78 3.45 5.37
CA LEU A 112 -10.90 4.85 4.96
C LEU A 112 -10.55 5.80 6.11
N VAL A 113 -11.04 5.54 7.32
CA VAL A 113 -10.73 6.35 8.50
C VAL A 113 -9.25 6.24 8.87
N GLY A 114 -8.67 5.03 8.86
CA GLY A 114 -7.26 4.80 9.17
C GLY A 114 -6.29 5.47 8.20
N CYS A 115 -6.54 5.29 6.89
CA CYS A 115 -5.77 5.96 5.83
C CYS A 115 -5.94 7.48 5.89
N GLY A 116 -7.18 7.96 6.05
CA GLY A 116 -7.48 9.39 6.14
C GLY A 116 -6.81 10.03 7.35
N ALA A 117 -6.88 9.40 8.53
CA ALA A 117 -6.22 9.86 9.74
C ALA A 117 -4.70 9.90 9.58
N THR A 118 -4.10 8.82 9.04
CA THR A 118 -2.65 8.76 8.77
C THR A 118 -2.22 9.91 7.86
N PHE A 119 -2.97 10.17 6.78
CA PHE A 119 -2.69 11.26 5.86
C PHE A 119 -2.83 12.64 6.53
N MET A 120 -3.90 12.83 7.30
CA MET A 120 -4.16 14.09 8.01
C MET A 120 -3.09 14.40 9.05
N PHE A 121 -2.67 13.44 9.87
CA PHE A 121 -1.60 13.67 10.85
C PHE A 121 -0.23 13.85 10.21
N ARG A 122 -0.01 13.32 9.00
CA ARG A 122 1.29 13.45 8.32
C ARG A 122 1.45 14.78 7.57
N TRP A 123 0.38 15.29 6.97
CA TRP A 123 0.43 16.45 6.07
C TRP A 123 -0.62 17.54 6.34
N GLY A 124 -1.70 17.23 7.06
CA GLY A 124 -2.85 18.13 7.21
C GLY A 124 -2.87 18.90 8.54
N VAL A 125 -2.44 18.28 9.63
CA VAL A 125 -2.49 18.87 10.97
C VAL A 125 -1.19 18.58 11.71
N ASP A 126 -0.54 19.64 12.20
CA ASP A 126 0.64 19.53 13.05
C ASP A 126 0.19 19.26 14.48
N VAL A 127 0.05 17.97 14.80
CA VAL A 127 -0.32 17.50 16.15
C VAL A 127 0.90 16.85 16.76
N ASP A 128 1.26 17.25 17.97
CA ASP A 128 2.27 16.51 18.73
C ASP A 128 1.69 15.15 19.13
N LEU A 129 2.12 14.11 18.41
CA LEU A 129 1.72 12.73 18.67
C LEU A 129 2.52 12.09 19.81
N GLY A 130 3.29 12.86 20.59
CA GLY A 130 4.07 12.35 21.72
C GLY A 130 5.12 11.32 21.29
N GLY A 131 5.69 11.51 20.10
CA GLY A 131 6.67 10.61 19.49
C GLY A 131 6.10 9.41 18.73
N TRP A 132 4.76 9.27 18.64
CA TRP A 132 4.15 8.22 17.84
C TRP A 132 4.10 8.58 16.35
N HIS A 133 4.35 7.60 15.49
CA HIS A 133 4.23 7.74 14.05
C HIS A 133 2.75 7.87 13.65
N ALA A 134 2.46 8.73 12.67
CA ALA A 134 1.10 9.01 12.20
C ALA A 134 0.36 7.73 11.79
N GLY A 135 1.08 6.78 11.19
CA GLY A 135 0.51 5.50 10.80
C GLY A 135 0.03 4.64 11.98
N ILE A 136 0.70 4.72 13.14
CA ILE A 136 0.29 3.93 14.31
C ILE A 136 -0.99 4.51 14.93
N VAL A 137 -1.09 5.84 14.98
CA VAL A 137 -2.31 6.52 15.44
C VAL A 137 -3.46 6.24 14.48
N GLY A 138 -3.21 6.34 13.17
CA GLY A 138 -4.19 5.96 12.15
C GLY A 138 -4.62 4.50 12.25
N LEU A 139 -3.70 3.58 12.56
CA LEU A 139 -3.99 2.16 12.77
C LEU A 139 -4.92 1.95 13.97
N GLY A 140 -4.67 2.67 15.06
CA GLY A 140 -5.57 2.68 16.22
C GLY A 140 -6.98 3.13 15.84
N MET A 141 -7.10 4.20 15.06
CA MET A 141 -8.39 4.70 14.56
C MET A 141 -9.09 3.70 13.62
N ASN A 142 -8.33 3.01 12.77
CA ASN A 142 -8.83 1.96 11.89
C ASN A 142 -9.49 0.83 12.69
N ILE A 143 -8.75 0.26 13.65
CA ILE A 143 -9.25 -0.84 14.49
C ILE A 143 -10.46 -0.39 15.33
N ALA A 144 -10.40 0.80 15.92
CA ALA A 144 -11.51 1.35 16.68
C ALA A 144 -12.77 1.53 15.83
N THR A 145 -12.62 2.04 14.61
CA THR A 145 -13.74 2.22 13.67
C THR A 145 -14.35 0.88 13.27
N ILE A 146 -13.54 -0.13 12.96
CA ILE A 146 -14.02 -1.48 12.64
C ILE A 146 -14.81 -2.05 13.82
N ALA A 147 -14.29 -1.91 15.05
CA ALA A 147 -14.95 -2.40 16.25
C ALA A 147 -16.32 -1.71 16.48
N VAL A 148 -16.36 -0.37 16.41
CA VAL A 148 -17.59 0.40 16.62
C VAL A 148 -18.64 0.06 15.56
N PHE A 149 -18.29 0.09 14.27
CA PHE A 149 -19.23 -0.21 13.19
C PHE A 149 -19.71 -1.67 13.24
N SER A 150 -18.84 -2.61 13.60
CA SER A 150 -19.23 -4.02 13.78
C SER A 150 -20.23 -4.20 14.92
N LEU A 151 -20.08 -3.48 16.04
CA LEU A 151 -21.04 -3.52 17.15
C LEU A 151 -22.39 -2.92 16.76
N ILE A 152 -22.41 -1.79 16.05
CA ILE A 152 -23.63 -1.14 15.56
C ILE A 152 -24.39 -2.08 14.62
N GLU A 153 -23.68 -2.75 13.72
CA GLU A 153 -24.31 -3.66 12.76
C GLU A 153 -24.87 -4.93 13.42
N LYS A 154 -24.14 -5.50 14.39
CA LYS A 154 -24.67 -6.60 15.21
C LYS A 154 -25.93 -6.20 15.98
N ALA A 155 -25.97 -4.98 16.53
CA ALA A 155 -27.15 -4.46 17.21
C ALA A 155 -28.34 -4.28 16.26
N ARG A 156 -28.10 -3.80 15.04
CA ARG A 156 -29.12 -3.66 14.00
C ARG A 156 -29.72 -5.00 13.58
N ILE A 157 -28.89 -6.04 13.39
CA ILE A 157 -29.36 -7.38 13.02
C ILE A 157 -30.21 -8.01 14.13
N LYS A 158 -29.94 -7.72 15.40
CA LYS A 158 -30.69 -8.26 16.54
C LYS A 158 -32.03 -7.55 16.79
N ALA A 159 -32.21 -6.34 16.26
CA ALA A 159 -33.40 -5.52 16.42
C ALA A 159 -34.47 -5.75 15.33
N VAL A 160 -34.14 -6.54 14.30
CA VAL A 160 -35.02 -6.98 13.21
C VAL A 160 -35.43 -8.43 13.47
#